data_AF-A0A2T2RF80-F1
#
_entry.id   AF-A0A2T2RF80-F1
#
_cell.length_a   1.000
_cell.length_b   1.000
_cell.length_c   1.000
_cell.angle_alpha   90.00
_cell.angle_beta   90.00
_cell.angle_gamma   90.00
#
_symmetry.space_group_name_H-M   'P 1'
#
loop_
_entity.id
_entity.type
_entity.pdbx_description
1 polymer ?
#
loop_
_entity_poly.entity_id
_entity_poly.type
_entity_poly.pdbx_seq_one_letter_code
_entity_poly.pdbx_strand_id
1 'polypeptide(L)'
;MVAVISFIVAFIASSLVEYWMHRLMHASQKFGERHRDHHRRNEGQGVLWEFLDYLKGSAVVMLLPFLISWEIGIGWLLGALAYAAFCAYAHQLQHETPTQCFWMKMPVHYVHHKYGMWHHNFGLAVDWWDHVFGTYKLVDWLTEEELSHQSGYFALKWW
;
A
#
# COMPACT_ATOMS: atom_id res chain seq x y z
N MET A 1 22.51 -12.04 -10.67
CA MET A 1 22.39 -10.57 -10.82
C MET A 1 21.08 -10.17 -11.50
N VAL A 2 20.73 -10.75 -12.65
CA VAL A 2 19.48 -10.45 -13.39
C VAL A 2 18.22 -10.62 -12.53
N ALA A 3 18.07 -11.75 -11.83
CA ALA A 3 16.91 -11.98 -10.97
C ALA A 3 16.79 -10.95 -9.82
N VAL A 4 17.91 -10.50 -9.25
CA VAL A 4 17.93 -9.47 -8.18
C VAL A 4 17.52 -8.11 -8.74
N ILE A 5 18.01 -7.75 -9.92
CA ILE A 5 17.58 -6.51 -10.59
C ILE A 5 16.09 -6.58 -10.90
N SER A 6 15.62 -7.70 -11.46
CA SER A 6 14.20 -7.92 -11.75
C SER A 6 13.34 -7.81 -10.49
N PHE A 7 13.80 -8.37 -9.37
CA PHE A 7 13.15 -8.23 -8.07
C PHE A 7 13.01 -6.77 -7.62
N ILE A 8 14.10 -6.01 -7.66
CA ILE A 8 14.11 -4.60 -7.23
C ILE A 8 13.18 -3.77 -8.12
N VAL A 9 13.27 -3.99 -9.44
CA VAL A 9 12.40 -3.31 -10.41
C VAL A 9 10.94 -3.64 -10.16
N ALA A 10 10.60 -4.91 -9.95
CA ALA A 10 9.23 -5.32 -9.67
C ALA A 10 8.70 -4.71 -8.37
N PHE A 11 9.51 -4.68 -7.30
CA PHE A 11 9.11 -4.05 -6.03
C PHE A 11 8.77 -2.57 -6.20
N ILE A 12 9.65 -1.82 -6.90
CA ILE A 12 9.44 -0.38 -7.17
C ILE A 12 8.26 -0.17 -8.14
N ALA A 13 8.13 -1.02 -9.16
CA ALA A 13 7.03 -0.94 -10.11
C ALA A 13 5.68 -1.24 -9.44
N SER A 14 5.62 -2.22 -8.54
CA SER A 14 4.42 -2.53 -7.77
C SER A 14 4.01 -1.36 -6.87
N SER A 15 4.95 -0.61 -6.29
CA SER A 15 4.62 0.59 -5.52
C SER A 15 4.06 1.72 -6.38
N LEU A 16 4.57 1.87 -7.61
CA LEU A 16 4.04 2.83 -8.56
C LEU A 16 2.61 2.46 -9.01
N VAL A 17 2.38 1.18 -9.29
CA VAL A 17 1.07 0.67 -9.68
C VAL A 17 0.06 0.88 -8.55
N GLU A 18 0.43 0.55 -7.32
CA GLU A 18 -0.41 0.77 -6.14
C GLU A 18 -0.83 2.24 -6.01
N TYR A 19 0.12 3.17 -6.08
CA TYR A 19 -0.16 4.61 -6.04
C TYR A 19 -1.18 5.04 -7.12
N TRP A 20 -0.98 4.63 -8.38
CA TRP A 20 -1.91 4.99 -9.46
C TRP A 20 -3.26 4.29 -9.36
N MET A 21 -3.29 3.06 -8.84
CA MET A 21 -4.54 2.36 -8.57
C MET A 21 -5.33 3.03 -7.46
N HIS A 22 -4.69 3.49 -6.40
CA HIS A 22 -5.35 4.26 -5.36
C HIS A 22 -5.96 5.56 -5.94
N ARG A 23 -5.22 6.29 -6.78
CA ARG A 23 -5.78 7.45 -7.49
C ARG A 23 -6.95 7.10 -8.40
N LEU A 24 -6.87 5.99 -9.14
CA LEU A 24 -7.96 5.53 -10.00
C LEU A 24 -9.20 5.17 -9.20
N MET A 25 -9.03 4.54 -8.03
CA MET A 25 -10.13 4.22 -7.10
C MET A 25 -10.80 5.50 -6.58
N HIS A 26 -10.07 6.59 -6.39
CA HIS A 26 -10.66 7.89 -6.05
C HIS A 26 -11.34 8.57 -7.26
N ALA A 27 -10.78 8.46 -8.46
CA ALA A 27 -11.29 9.12 -9.65
C ALA A 27 -12.48 8.41 -10.31
N SER A 28 -12.62 7.10 -10.13
CA SER A 28 -13.61 6.28 -10.85
C SER A 28 -14.62 5.62 -9.91
N GLN A 29 -15.91 5.82 -10.20
CA GLN A 29 -16.98 5.18 -9.43
C GLN A 29 -16.91 3.65 -9.49
N LYS A 30 -16.59 3.10 -10.68
CA LYS A 30 -16.53 1.66 -10.95
C LYS A 30 -15.36 0.98 -10.24
N PHE A 31 -14.16 1.57 -10.33
CA PHE A 31 -12.98 0.98 -9.69
C PHE A 31 -12.92 1.29 -8.19
N GLY A 32 -13.56 2.38 -7.76
CA GLY A 32 -13.53 2.87 -6.39
C GLY A 32 -14.66 2.41 -5.49
N GLU A 33 -15.59 1.55 -5.92
CA GLU A 33 -16.78 1.22 -5.11
C GLU A 33 -16.41 0.67 -3.74
N ARG A 34 -15.61 -0.40 -3.73
CA ARG A 34 -15.09 -0.98 -2.49
C ARG A 34 -14.21 -0.02 -1.70
N HIS A 35 -13.44 0.81 -2.41
CA HIS A 35 -12.56 1.81 -1.80
C HIS A 35 -13.34 2.92 -1.08
N ARG A 36 -14.48 3.35 -1.64
CA ARG A 36 -15.38 4.31 -0.97
C ARG A 36 -16.03 3.72 0.27
N ASP A 37 -16.46 2.46 0.20
CA ASP A 37 -16.99 1.76 1.39
C ASP A 37 -15.92 1.59 2.46
N HIS A 38 -14.68 1.34 2.05
CA HIS A 38 -13.50 1.35 2.91
C HIS A 38 -13.30 2.71 3.58
N HIS A 39 -13.35 3.81 2.84
CA HIS A 39 -13.32 5.17 3.41
C HIS A 39 -14.45 5.45 4.38
N ARG A 40 -15.66 4.99 4.06
CA ARG A 40 -16.85 5.21 4.90
C ARG A 40 -16.76 4.49 6.24
N ARG A 41 -16.19 3.28 6.25
CA ARG A 41 -16.01 2.47 7.47
C ARG A 41 -14.71 2.80 8.21
N ASN A 42 -13.70 3.27 7.48
CA ASN A 42 -12.35 3.51 7.97
C ASN A 42 -11.71 2.28 8.61
N GLU A 43 -11.83 1.12 7.94
CA GLU A 43 -11.41 -0.18 8.47
C GLU A 43 -10.71 -1.00 7.39
N GLY A 44 -9.51 -1.49 7.69
CA GLY A 44 -8.87 -2.53 6.89
C GLY A 44 -9.55 -3.91 7.03
N GLN A 45 -9.45 -4.73 5.99
CA GLN A 45 -9.98 -6.10 6.00
C GLN A 45 -9.05 -7.13 6.64
N GLY A 46 -7.85 -6.73 7.06
CA GLY A 46 -6.82 -7.62 7.59
C GLY A 46 -5.74 -7.93 6.55
N VAL A 47 -4.52 -8.14 7.03
CA VAL A 47 -3.31 -8.26 6.18
C VAL A 47 -3.46 -9.34 5.11
N LEU A 48 -3.99 -10.53 5.45
CA LEU A 48 -4.10 -11.64 4.51
C LEU A 48 -5.12 -11.36 3.40
N TRP A 49 -6.26 -10.75 3.71
CA TRP A 49 -7.28 -10.47 2.70
C TRP A 49 -6.88 -9.33 1.78
N GLU A 50 -6.23 -8.29 2.31
CA GLU A 50 -5.59 -7.24 1.50
C GLU A 50 -4.57 -7.85 0.52
N PHE A 51 -3.68 -8.69 1.03
CA PHE A 51 -2.67 -9.36 0.22
C PHE A 51 -3.30 -10.19 -0.91
N LEU A 52 -4.29 -11.01 -0.59
CA LEU A 52 -4.98 -11.85 -1.58
C LEU A 52 -5.71 -11.02 -2.64
N ASP A 53 -6.28 -9.88 -2.28
CA ASP A 53 -6.90 -8.97 -3.25
C ASP A 53 -5.86 -8.37 -4.19
N TYR A 54 -4.69 -7.98 -3.68
CA TYR A 54 -3.58 -7.48 -4.50
C TYR A 54 -3.07 -8.56 -5.47
N LEU A 55 -2.94 -9.81 -5.00
CA LEU A 55 -2.57 -10.92 -5.87
C LEU A 55 -3.60 -11.14 -6.97
N LYS A 56 -4.90 -11.20 -6.63
CA LYS A 56 -5.97 -11.39 -7.62
C LYS A 56 -5.97 -10.28 -8.68
N GLY A 57 -5.80 -9.03 -8.26
CA GLY A 57 -5.79 -7.87 -9.16
C GLY A 57 -4.57 -7.79 -10.07
N SER A 58 -3.44 -8.40 -9.69
CA SER A 58 -2.15 -8.27 -10.39
C SER A 58 -1.60 -9.58 -10.96
N ALA A 59 -2.27 -10.72 -10.76
CA ALA A 59 -1.77 -12.05 -11.11
C ALA A 59 -1.30 -12.16 -12.57
N VAL A 60 -2.05 -11.59 -13.51
CA VAL A 60 -1.67 -11.62 -14.94
C VAL A 60 -0.34 -10.89 -15.15
N VAL A 61 -0.20 -9.68 -14.61
CA VAL A 61 1.01 -8.85 -14.75
C VAL A 61 2.21 -9.47 -14.04
N MET A 62 2.00 -10.15 -12.91
CA MET A 62 3.05 -10.88 -12.19
C MET A 62 3.66 -12.02 -13.03
N LEU A 63 2.89 -12.63 -13.93
CA LEU A 63 3.33 -13.79 -14.71
C LEU A 63 3.89 -13.44 -16.09
N LEU A 64 3.62 -12.25 -16.63
CA LEU A 64 4.10 -11.84 -17.96
C LEU A 64 5.63 -11.97 -18.15
N PRO A 65 6.49 -11.63 -17.18
CA PRO A 65 7.93 -11.66 -17.42
C PRO A 65 8.53 -13.08 -17.57
N PHE A 66 7.79 -14.13 -17.23
CA PHE A 66 8.18 -15.51 -17.55
C PHE A 66 8.24 -15.78 -19.07
N LEU A 67 7.55 -14.97 -19.88
CA LEU A 67 7.64 -15.02 -21.34
C LEU A 67 9.02 -14.57 -21.87
N ILE A 68 9.79 -13.85 -21.05
CA ILE A 68 11.13 -13.38 -21.41
C ILE A 68 12.19 -14.40 -20.97
N SER A 69 12.21 -14.75 -19.68
CA SER A 69 13.06 -15.82 -19.15
C SER A 69 12.61 -16.25 -17.74
N TRP A 70 13.02 -17.45 -17.33
CA TRP A 70 12.77 -17.94 -15.97
C TRP A 70 13.43 -17.05 -14.90
N GLU A 71 14.66 -16.59 -15.13
CA GLU A 71 15.37 -15.75 -14.16
C GLU A 71 14.68 -14.38 -13.94
N ILE A 72 14.22 -13.76 -15.03
CA ILE A 72 13.47 -12.49 -14.97
C ILE A 72 12.11 -12.73 -14.31
N GLY A 73 11.39 -13.77 -14.74
CA GLY A 73 10.08 -14.13 -14.21
C GLY A 73 10.11 -14.40 -12.70
N ILE A 74 11.05 -15.23 -12.22
CA ILE A 74 11.20 -15.54 -10.79
C ILE A 74 11.53 -14.28 -9.99
N GLY A 75 12.52 -13.50 -10.45
CA GLY A 75 12.89 -12.25 -9.78
C GLY A 75 11.71 -11.28 -9.68
N TRP A 76 10.99 -11.09 -10.78
CA TRP A 76 9.82 -10.20 -10.86
C TRP A 76 8.70 -10.66 -9.93
N LEU A 77 8.32 -11.93 -10.01
CA LEU A 77 7.27 -12.50 -9.17
C LEU A 77 7.59 -12.33 -7.69
N LEU A 78 8.81 -12.65 -7.27
CA LEU A 78 9.21 -12.49 -5.87
C LEU A 78 9.23 -11.03 -5.43
N GLY A 79 9.65 -10.09 -6.28
CA GLY A 79 9.63 -8.66 -5.99
C GLY A 79 8.21 -8.12 -5.83
N ALA A 80 7.31 -8.51 -6.74
CA ALA A 80 5.91 -8.13 -6.69
C ALA A 80 5.19 -8.74 -5.47
N LEU A 81 5.46 -10.02 -5.15
CA LEU A 81 4.94 -10.68 -3.94
C LEU A 81 5.44 -10.01 -2.67
N ALA A 82 6.73 -9.66 -2.61
CA ALA A 82 7.31 -8.96 -1.47
C ALA A 82 6.66 -7.59 -1.27
N TYR A 83 6.46 -6.82 -2.35
CA TYR A 83 5.75 -5.54 -2.25
C TYR A 83 4.29 -5.72 -1.84
N ALA A 84 3.56 -6.67 -2.43
CA ALA A 84 2.16 -6.92 -2.08
C ALA A 84 2.01 -7.26 -0.59
N ALA A 85 2.89 -8.10 -0.04
CA ALA A 85 2.90 -8.44 1.38
C ALA A 85 3.20 -7.22 2.25
N PHE A 86 4.22 -6.44 1.89
CA PHE A 86 4.59 -5.21 2.60
C PHE A 86 3.46 -4.17 2.56
N CYS A 87 2.84 -3.98 1.41
CA CYS A 87 1.73 -3.06 1.21
C CYS A 87 0.51 -3.45 2.04
N ALA A 88 0.15 -4.74 2.07
CA ALA A 88 -0.97 -5.23 2.86
C ALA A 88 -0.72 -5.03 4.37
N TYR A 89 0.50 -5.32 4.82
CA TYR A 89 0.93 -5.04 6.19
C TYR A 89 0.86 -3.55 6.52
N ALA A 90 1.46 -2.69 5.68
CA ALA A 90 1.49 -1.24 5.88
C ALA A 90 0.09 -0.62 5.85
N HIS A 91 -0.79 -1.11 4.98
CA HIS A 91 -2.18 -0.69 4.92
C HIS A 91 -2.89 -0.97 6.24
N GLN A 92 -2.82 -2.21 6.74
CA GLN A 92 -3.47 -2.57 8.00
C GLN A 92 -2.84 -1.85 9.20
N LEU A 93 -1.51 -1.74 9.23
CA LEU A 93 -0.77 -1.05 10.29
C LEU A 93 -1.23 0.40 10.44
N GLN A 94 -1.47 1.09 9.33
CA GLN A 94 -1.90 2.49 9.37
C GLN A 94 -3.34 2.67 9.84
N HIS A 95 -4.22 1.67 9.69
CA HIS A 95 -5.57 1.74 10.28
C HIS A 95 -5.57 1.52 11.78
N GLU A 96 -4.67 0.68 12.30
CA GLU A 96 -4.73 0.25 13.70
C GLU A 96 -3.68 0.88 14.60
N THR A 97 -2.46 1.07 14.11
CA THR A 97 -1.33 1.58 14.90
C THR A 97 -0.40 2.44 14.04
N PRO A 98 -0.88 3.59 13.56
CA PRO A 98 -0.17 4.46 12.61
C PRO A 98 1.20 4.92 13.12
N THR A 99 1.40 4.98 14.44
CA THR A 99 2.68 5.33 15.10
C THR A 99 3.78 4.30 14.88
N GLN A 100 3.45 3.05 14.54
CA GLN A 100 4.43 2.01 14.20
C GLN A 100 4.90 2.10 12.74
N CYS A 101 4.34 2.99 11.91
CA CYS A 101 4.77 3.22 10.54
C CYS A 101 6.02 4.13 10.49
N PHE A 102 7.12 3.66 11.09
CA PHE A 102 8.32 4.46 11.35
C PHE A 102 9.17 4.76 10.10
N TRP A 103 8.94 4.07 8.98
CA TRP A 103 9.74 4.23 7.76
C TRP A 103 9.24 5.37 6.86
N MET A 104 8.11 5.99 7.20
CA MET A 104 7.62 7.21 6.56
C MET A 104 7.61 8.34 7.59
N LYS A 105 7.80 9.58 7.12
CA LYS A 105 7.74 10.77 8.00
C LYS A 105 6.37 10.91 8.68
N MET A 106 5.35 10.41 8.00
CA MET A 106 3.96 10.41 8.43
C MET A 106 3.28 9.19 7.79
N PRO A 107 2.39 8.49 8.51
CA PRO A 107 1.58 7.41 7.96
C PRO A 107 0.56 7.99 6.98
N VAL A 108 0.98 8.11 5.71
CA VAL A 108 0.24 8.81 4.64
C VAL A 108 -1.18 8.29 4.46
N HIS A 109 -1.40 6.98 4.57
CA HIS A 109 -2.74 6.40 4.42
C HIS A 109 -3.63 6.71 5.62
N TYR A 110 -3.08 6.63 6.84
CA TYR A 110 -3.82 7.01 8.04
C TYR A 110 -4.31 8.45 7.97
N VAL A 111 -3.41 9.39 7.63
CA VAL A 111 -3.79 10.80 7.52
C VAL A 111 -4.72 11.07 6.35
N HIS A 112 -4.57 10.29 5.27
CA HIS A 112 -5.45 10.38 4.11
C HIS A 112 -6.90 10.09 4.51
N HIS A 113 -7.10 9.06 5.34
CA HIS A 113 -8.39 8.76 5.94
C HIS A 113 -8.83 9.81 6.98
N LYS A 114 -8.01 10.05 8.01
CA LYS A 114 -8.35 10.93 9.16
C LYS A 114 -8.77 12.33 8.73
N TYR A 115 -8.10 12.90 7.72
CA TYR A 115 -8.33 14.28 7.28
C TYR A 115 -9.05 14.38 5.93
N GLY A 116 -9.60 13.28 5.42
CA GLY A 116 -10.37 13.28 4.17
C GLY A 116 -9.58 13.79 2.97
N MET A 117 -8.36 13.29 2.78
CA MET A 117 -7.44 13.78 1.74
C MET A 117 -7.70 13.17 0.36
N TRP A 118 -8.91 13.33 -0.19
CA TRP A 118 -9.34 12.78 -1.49
C TRP A 118 -8.43 13.10 -2.69
N HIS A 119 -7.51 14.06 -2.55
CA HIS A 119 -6.58 14.50 -3.60
C HIS A 119 -5.09 14.44 -3.20
N HIS A 120 -4.76 13.89 -2.03
CA HIS A 120 -3.40 13.89 -1.47
C HIS A 120 -3.07 12.59 -0.74
N ASN A 121 -1.78 12.28 -0.57
CA ASN A 121 -1.29 11.16 0.24
C ASN A 121 -1.89 9.80 -0.19
N PHE A 122 -1.71 9.43 -1.45
CA PHE A 122 -2.25 8.19 -2.02
C PHE A 122 -1.36 6.96 -1.78
N GLY A 123 -0.12 7.12 -1.33
CA GLY A 123 0.73 5.99 -1.01
C GLY A 123 0.16 5.15 0.13
N LEU A 124 0.17 3.83 -0.02
CA LEU A 124 -0.12 2.90 1.07
C LEU A 124 1.17 2.52 1.82
N ALA A 125 2.11 1.87 1.14
CA ALA A 125 3.31 1.33 1.79
C ALA A 125 4.47 2.34 1.87
N VAL A 126 4.54 3.23 0.88
CA VAL A 126 5.60 4.24 0.71
C VAL A 126 4.99 5.55 0.22
N ASP A 127 5.61 6.67 0.55
CA ASP A 127 5.20 8.03 0.16
C ASP A 127 5.96 8.59 -1.05
N TRP A 128 6.81 7.76 -1.68
CA TRP A 128 7.71 8.18 -2.77
C TRP A 128 6.96 8.85 -3.91
N TRP A 129 5.86 8.24 -4.33
CA TRP A 129 5.10 8.70 -5.48
C TRP A 129 4.25 9.93 -5.17
N ASP A 130 3.85 10.12 -3.92
CA ASP A 130 3.23 11.36 -3.49
C ASP A 130 4.20 12.54 -3.62
N HIS A 131 5.48 12.34 -3.33
CA HIS A 131 6.51 13.35 -3.56
C HIS A 131 6.78 13.56 -5.06
N VAL A 132 6.94 12.48 -5.82
CA VAL A 132 7.24 12.55 -7.27
C VAL A 132 6.12 13.24 -8.05
N PHE A 133 4.85 12.96 -7.73
CA PHE A 133 3.70 13.49 -8.45
C PHE A 133 3.03 14.68 -7.75
N GLY A 134 3.61 15.21 -6.66
CA GLY A 134 3.16 16.43 -6.00
C GLY A 134 1.83 16.31 -5.24
N THR A 135 1.48 15.10 -4.79
CA THR A 135 0.28 14.85 -3.97
C THR A 135 0.60 14.71 -2.48
N TYR A 136 1.87 14.77 -2.09
CA TYR A 136 2.26 14.75 -0.67
C TYR A 136 1.79 16.00 0.07
N LYS A 137 1.03 15.81 1.14
CA LYS A 137 0.55 16.88 2.03
C LYS A 137 0.88 16.55 3.47
N LEU A 138 1.93 17.19 3.99
CA LEU A 138 2.31 17.09 5.39
C LEU A 138 1.24 17.74 6.28
N VAL A 139 0.88 17.06 7.37
CA VAL A 139 0.00 17.58 8.42
C VAL A 139 0.56 17.22 9.79
N ASP A 140 0.20 18.01 10.80
CA ASP A 140 0.45 17.67 12.19
C ASP A 140 -0.59 16.63 12.63
N TRP A 141 -0.17 15.36 12.66
CA TRP A 141 -1.08 14.22 12.81
C TRP A 141 -0.98 13.51 14.15
N LEU A 142 0.15 13.67 14.84
CA LEU A 142 0.49 12.94 16.04
C LEU A 142 0.00 13.72 17.26
N THR A 143 -1.08 13.25 17.86
CA THR A 143 -1.65 13.82 19.09
C THR A 143 -1.48 12.86 20.27
N GLU A 144 -1.85 13.31 21.47
CA GLU A 144 -1.89 12.47 22.67
C GLU A 144 -2.76 11.21 22.48
N GLU A 145 -3.82 11.29 21.65
CA GLU A 145 -4.67 10.16 21.31
C GLU A 145 -3.87 9.04 20.63
N GLU A 146 -3.15 9.34 19.55
CA GLU A 146 -2.33 8.35 18.83
C GLU A 146 -1.17 7.83 19.68
N LEU A 147 -0.62 8.66 20.57
CA LEU A 147 0.45 8.26 21.48
C LEU A 147 -0.05 7.29 22.57
N SER A 148 -1.29 7.46 23.02
CA SER A 148 -1.93 6.57 24.02
C SER A 148 -2.40 5.24 23.45
N HIS A 149 -2.72 5.20 22.15
CA HIS A 149 -3.10 3.98 21.42
C HIS A 149 -1.87 3.21 20.92
N GLN A 150 -1.17 2.53 21.84
CA GLN A 150 -0.13 1.55 21.47
C GLN A 150 -0.64 0.14 21.73
N SER A 151 -1.12 -0.52 20.68
CA SER A 151 -1.35 -1.96 20.72
C SER A 151 -0.03 -2.70 20.44
N GLY A 152 0.17 -3.85 21.07
CA GLY A 152 1.38 -4.65 20.83
C GLY A 152 1.49 -5.09 19.37
N TYR A 153 2.70 -5.40 18.88
CA TYR A 153 2.95 -5.81 17.48
C TYR A 153 2.07 -6.96 16.95
N PHE A 154 1.47 -7.75 17.84
CA PHE A 154 0.58 -8.87 17.53
C PHE A 154 -0.91 -8.50 17.51
N ALA A 155 -1.27 -7.26 17.82
CA ALA A 155 -2.67 -6.81 17.84
C ALA A 155 -3.23 -6.54 16.44
N LEU A 156 -2.38 -6.58 15.40
CA LEU A 156 -2.81 -6.38 14.02
C LEU A 156 -3.85 -7.41 13.61
N LYS A 157 -4.92 -6.95 12.96
CA LYS A 157 -5.84 -7.85 12.28
C LYS A 157 -5.14 -8.54 11.10
N TRP A 158 -4.90 -9.84 11.22
CA TRP A 158 -4.29 -10.63 10.16
C TRP A 158 -5.29 -11.18 9.14
N TRP A 159 -6.58 -11.29 9.47
CA TRP A 159 -7.68 -11.81 8.62
C TRP A 159 -9.02 -11.16 8.97
#